data_AF-A0A9P5CPX4-F1
#
_entry.id   AF-A0A9P5CPX4-F1
#
_cell.length_a   1.000
_cell.length_b   1.000
_cell.length_c   1.000
_cell.angle_alpha   90.00
_cell.angle_beta   90.00
_cell.angle_gamma   90.00
#
_symmetry.space_group_name_H-M   'P 1'
#
loop_
_entity.id
_entity.type
_entity.pdbx_description
1 polymer ?
#
loop_
_entity_poly.entity_id
_entity_poly.type
_entity_poly.pdbx_seq_one_letter_code
_entity_poly.pdbx_strand_id
1 'polypeptide(L)'
;MFKQGFLKDVYEERPVTPVFTRFPPEPNGFLHIGHAKAIAVNFGFAKYRKGQCYLRYDDTNPEAEEEIYFTAILDTVRWLGFEPYKITYSSDNFQKLYDLAEKLISLDKGYVCHCDDAEIKRQRGGEKGETPRYRCKHAEQTVEENLQKFRDMRDGKYKPREAFLRMQMDITDGNPQMWDLAAYRVLDADHHRTGSKWKIYPTYDFTHCLCDSFEGITHSLCTTEFILSRVSYEWLNKTLGVYEPMQREYGRLSLGGTVLSKRKILKLVGDKIVRGWDDPRLYTLMAIKRRGVPPGAILEFVNELGVTTNATVIQIVRFEQSVRKYLERTVPRLMVVLDPVPVIIE
;
A
#
# COMPACT_ATOMS: atom_id res chain seq x y z
N MET A 1 0.95 -1.63 22.58
CA MET A 1 0.75 -2.22 21.25
C MET A 1 1.35 -3.61 21.06
N PHE A 2 2.62 -3.87 21.42
CA PHE A 2 3.33 -5.12 21.00
C PHE A 2 3.45 -6.25 22.04
N LYS A 3 3.14 -5.96 23.32
CA LYS A 3 3.26 -6.94 24.43
C LYS A 3 2.07 -7.92 24.52
N GLN A 4 0.94 -7.58 23.92
CA GLN A 4 -0.33 -8.30 24.01
C GLN A 4 -1.23 -7.96 22.82
N GLY A 5 -2.22 -8.81 22.55
CA GLY A 5 -3.19 -8.63 21.46
C GLY A 5 -2.61 -8.95 20.09
N PHE A 6 -3.27 -8.47 19.02
CA PHE A 6 -3.05 -8.89 17.64
C PHE A 6 -1.58 -9.05 17.22
N LEU A 7 -0.71 -8.07 17.47
CA LEU A 7 0.69 -8.14 17.01
C LEU A 7 1.54 -9.14 17.82
N LYS A 8 1.13 -9.48 19.04
CA LYS A 8 1.74 -10.60 19.77
C LYS A 8 1.33 -11.91 19.10
N ASP A 9 0.04 -12.10 18.85
CA ASP A 9 -0.51 -13.32 18.27
C ASP A 9 0.07 -13.57 16.86
N VAL A 10 0.19 -12.51 16.05
CA VAL A 10 0.86 -12.55 14.73
C VAL A 10 2.32 -13.00 14.84
N TYR A 11 3.06 -12.59 15.88
CA TYR A 11 4.43 -13.07 16.08
C TYR A 11 4.47 -14.55 16.51
N GLU A 12 3.55 -14.97 17.37
CA GLU A 12 3.49 -16.35 17.87
C GLU A 12 3.12 -17.34 16.77
N GLU A 13 2.41 -16.90 15.74
CA GLU A 13 2.14 -17.68 14.54
C GLU A 13 3.40 -17.92 13.68
N ARG A 14 4.35 -16.98 13.67
CA ARG A 14 5.64 -17.12 12.97
C ARG A 14 6.80 -16.57 13.82
N PRO A 15 7.25 -17.33 14.84
CA PRO A 15 8.32 -16.89 15.72
C PRO A 15 9.67 -17.00 15.02
N VAL A 16 10.07 -15.92 14.34
CA VAL A 16 11.34 -15.85 13.58
C VAL A 16 12.18 -14.66 14.04
N THR A 17 13.50 -14.84 14.03
CA THR A 17 14.48 -13.79 14.31
C THR A 17 15.60 -13.86 13.25
N PRO A 18 15.98 -12.75 12.62
CA PRO A 18 15.42 -11.40 12.77
C PRO A 18 14.03 -11.24 12.11
N VAL A 19 13.20 -10.34 12.67
CA VAL A 19 11.92 -9.95 12.06
C VAL A 19 12.17 -8.93 10.95
N PHE A 20 11.61 -9.18 9.77
CA PHE A 20 11.55 -8.24 8.66
C PHE A 20 10.10 -7.81 8.37
N THR A 21 9.86 -6.50 8.34
CA THR A 21 8.62 -5.86 7.90
C THR A 21 8.89 -4.81 6.82
N ARG A 22 7.84 -4.23 6.24
CA ARG A 22 7.95 -3.11 5.29
C ARG A 22 6.77 -2.16 5.40
N PHE A 23 7.01 -0.88 5.20
CA PHE A 23 5.98 0.10 4.88
C PHE A 23 6.05 0.39 3.37
N PRO A 24 5.07 -0.07 2.57
CA PRO A 24 5.12 0.03 1.11
C PRO A 24 4.12 1.07 0.54
N PRO A 25 4.26 2.40 0.77
CA PRO A 25 3.34 3.37 0.19
C PRO A 25 3.57 3.52 -1.33
N GLU A 26 2.47 3.72 -2.06
CA GLU A 26 2.54 4.26 -3.43
C GLU A 26 2.99 5.73 -3.37
N PRO A 27 4.02 6.15 -4.12
CA PRO A 27 4.55 7.51 -4.09
C PRO A 27 3.75 8.46 -4.99
N ASN A 28 2.42 8.42 -4.89
CA ASN A 28 1.52 9.25 -5.70
C ASN A 28 0.73 10.28 -4.89
N GLY A 29 1.00 10.42 -3.59
CA GLY A 29 0.25 11.34 -2.74
C GLY A 29 0.87 11.55 -1.37
N PHE A 30 0.47 12.64 -0.71
CA PHE A 30 0.91 12.92 0.64
C PHE A 30 0.25 11.99 1.66
N LEU A 31 1.05 11.49 2.59
CA LEU A 31 0.55 10.68 3.69
C LEU A 31 -0.40 11.48 4.59
N HIS A 32 -1.33 10.76 5.18
CA HIS A 32 -2.36 11.28 6.09
C HIS A 32 -2.36 10.50 7.39
N ILE A 33 -3.07 10.98 8.42
CA ILE A 33 -3.09 10.37 9.75
C ILE A 33 -3.37 8.86 9.78
N GLY A 34 -4.20 8.33 8.88
CA GLY A 34 -4.39 6.87 8.74
C GLY A 34 -3.10 6.09 8.45
N HIS A 35 -2.14 6.67 7.72
CA HIS A 35 -0.83 6.09 7.43
C HIS A 35 0.08 6.08 8.67
N ALA A 36 -0.14 6.95 9.65
CA ALA A 36 0.63 6.91 10.90
C ALA A 36 0.43 5.59 11.64
N LYS A 37 -0.76 4.97 11.54
CA LYS A 37 -0.99 3.61 12.07
C LYS A 37 -0.13 2.58 11.35
N ALA A 38 -0.09 2.62 10.02
CA ALA A 38 0.71 1.68 9.23
C ALA A 38 2.22 1.82 9.51
N ILE A 39 2.71 3.06 9.63
CA ILE A 39 4.10 3.35 10.00
C ILE A 39 4.40 2.82 11.40
N ALA A 40 3.60 3.19 12.41
CA ALA A 40 3.81 2.76 13.79
C ALA A 40 3.73 1.24 13.96
N VAL A 41 2.85 0.57 13.22
CA VAL A 41 2.73 -0.90 13.22
C VAL A 41 3.98 -1.53 12.61
N ASN A 42 4.34 -1.18 11.37
CA ASN A 42 5.44 -1.85 10.66
C ASN A 42 6.80 -1.57 11.29
N PHE A 43 7.15 -0.29 11.47
CA PHE A 43 8.44 0.10 12.05
C PHE A 43 8.50 -0.21 13.54
N GLY A 44 7.41 0.03 14.28
CA GLY A 44 7.37 -0.24 15.71
C GLY A 44 7.44 -1.74 16.03
N PHE A 45 6.79 -2.59 15.23
CA PHE A 45 6.85 -4.05 15.42
C PHE A 45 8.27 -4.59 15.17
N ALA A 46 8.91 -4.19 14.07
CA ALA A 46 10.31 -4.54 13.81
C ALA A 46 11.22 -4.05 14.94
N LYS A 47 11.12 -2.78 15.33
CA LYS A 47 11.92 -2.20 16.43
C LYS A 47 11.73 -2.95 17.76
N TYR A 48 10.48 -3.28 18.11
CA TYR A 48 10.17 -4.03 19.33
C TYR A 48 10.77 -5.44 19.32
N ARG A 49 10.82 -6.09 18.16
CA ARG A 49 11.41 -7.42 17.97
C ARG A 49 12.89 -7.39 17.57
N LYS A 50 13.57 -6.24 17.69
CA LYS A 50 14.98 -6.04 17.30
C LYS A 50 15.27 -6.47 15.85
N GLY A 51 14.28 -6.31 14.98
CA GLY A 51 14.33 -6.60 13.57
C GLY A 51 14.54 -5.36 12.71
N GLN A 52 14.23 -5.48 11.42
CA GLN A 52 14.45 -4.44 10.41
C GLN A 52 13.14 -4.15 9.65
N CYS A 53 12.95 -2.89 9.28
CA CYS A 53 11.79 -2.45 8.50
C CYS A 53 12.25 -1.71 7.25
N TYR A 54 11.78 -2.16 6.10
CA TYR A 54 11.98 -1.49 4.82
C TYR A 54 11.00 -0.32 4.65
N LEU A 55 11.46 0.75 4.00
CA LEU A 55 10.57 1.69 3.32
C LEU A 55 10.64 1.34 1.83
N ARG A 56 9.58 0.72 1.30
CA ARG A 56 9.51 0.39 -0.12
C ARG A 56 8.59 1.39 -0.81
N TYR A 57 9.06 2.08 -1.83
CA TYR A 57 8.15 2.80 -2.69
C TYR A 57 7.52 1.79 -3.65
N ASP A 58 6.19 1.66 -3.58
CA ASP A 58 5.48 0.79 -4.52
C ASP A 58 5.21 1.53 -5.83
N ASP A 59 6.29 1.72 -6.58
CA ASP A 59 6.36 2.46 -7.84
C ASP A 59 6.11 1.57 -9.06
N THR A 60 5.01 0.82 -9.05
CA THR A 60 4.65 -0.04 -10.19
C THR A 60 3.89 0.70 -11.28
N ASN A 61 3.36 1.88 -10.98
CA ASN A 61 2.50 2.64 -11.87
C ASN A 61 3.25 3.85 -12.46
N PRO A 62 3.54 3.87 -13.77
CA PRO A 62 4.33 4.94 -14.39
C PRO A 62 3.63 6.32 -14.41
N GLU A 63 2.30 6.39 -14.30
CA GLU A 63 1.54 7.61 -14.62
C GLU A 63 1.37 8.62 -13.47
N ALA A 64 1.97 8.43 -12.28
CA ALA A 64 1.51 9.15 -11.09
C ALA A 64 2.58 9.63 -10.09
N GLU A 65 3.84 9.70 -10.48
CA GLU A 65 4.92 9.77 -9.49
C GLU A 65 5.82 10.99 -9.65
N GLU A 66 5.66 11.95 -8.73
CA GLU A 66 6.49 13.13 -8.61
C GLU A 66 7.48 12.96 -7.44
N GLU A 67 8.73 13.40 -7.62
CA GLU A 67 9.80 13.34 -6.61
C GLU A 67 9.40 13.93 -5.25
N ILE A 68 8.49 14.91 -5.26
CA ILE A 68 7.94 15.54 -4.05
C ILE A 68 7.26 14.52 -3.11
N TYR A 69 6.60 13.50 -3.65
CA TYR A 69 5.92 12.48 -2.83
C TYR A 69 6.92 11.55 -2.16
N PHE A 70 7.98 11.14 -2.88
CA PHE A 70 9.06 10.32 -2.32
C PHE A 70 9.68 11.01 -1.11
N THR A 71 10.09 12.26 -1.29
CA THR A 71 10.72 13.08 -0.25
C THR A 71 9.78 13.27 0.93
N ALA A 72 8.53 13.66 0.69
CA ALA A 72 7.55 13.89 1.76
C ALA A 72 7.22 12.62 2.57
N ILE A 73 7.18 11.45 1.93
CA ILE A 73 6.97 10.16 2.60
C ILE A 73 8.14 9.85 3.55
N LEU A 74 9.38 9.96 3.07
CA LEU A 74 10.57 9.70 3.89
C LEU A 74 10.68 10.68 5.05
N ASP A 75 10.48 11.97 4.79
CA ASP A 75 10.48 13.01 5.81
C ASP A 75 9.41 12.77 6.87
N THR A 76 8.25 12.25 6.48
CA THR A 76 7.17 11.90 7.41
C THR A 76 7.55 10.71 8.29
N VAL A 77 8.15 9.67 7.72
CA VAL A 77 8.63 8.49 8.46
C VAL A 77 9.67 8.92 9.50
N ARG A 78 10.66 9.72 9.08
CA ARG A 78 11.71 10.28 9.95
C ARG A 78 11.16 11.21 11.02
N TRP A 79 10.21 12.08 10.65
CA TRP A 79 9.56 12.98 11.60
C TRP A 79 8.78 12.23 12.68
N LEU A 80 8.17 11.08 12.36
CA LEU A 80 7.55 10.19 13.34
C LEU A 80 8.56 9.43 14.21
N GLY A 81 9.87 9.62 14.02
CA GLY A 81 10.92 9.05 14.85
C GLY A 81 11.36 7.64 14.45
N PHE A 82 11.10 7.24 13.20
CA PHE A 82 11.55 5.95 12.64
C PHE A 82 12.60 6.18 11.54
N GLU A 83 13.55 5.26 11.44
CA GLU A 83 14.53 5.23 10.34
C GLU A 83 14.38 3.90 9.57
N PRO A 84 14.21 3.93 8.24
CA PRO A 84 14.23 2.73 7.41
C PRO A 84 15.57 2.01 7.48
N TYR A 85 15.53 0.68 7.59
CA TYR A 85 16.73 -0.15 7.43
C TYR A 85 17.30 0.00 6.03
N LYS A 86 16.42 -0.04 5.03
CA LYS A 86 16.74 0.20 3.62
C LYS A 86 15.55 0.84 2.92
N ILE A 87 15.86 1.70 1.97
CA ILE A 87 14.89 2.27 1.04
C ILE A 87 14.99 1.47 -0.26
N THR A 88 13.86 0.94 -0.72
CA THR A 88 13.76 0.11 -1.93
C THR A 88 12.63 0.60 -2.82
N TYR A 89 12.63 0.14 -4.07
CA TYR A 89 11.64 0.48 -5.08
C TYR A 89 11.15 -0.82 -5.70
N SER A 90 9.84 -0.97 -5.90
CA SER A 90 9.27 -2.09 -6.65
C SER A 90 9.87 -2.16 -8.06
N SER A 91 10.12 -1.01 -8.69
CA SER A 91 10.70 -0.89 -10.03
C SER A 91 12.13 -1.43 -10.17
N ASP A 92 12.91 -1.45 -9.08
CA ASP A 92 14.25 -2.08 -9.07
C ASP A 92 14.15 -3.59 -9.36
N ASN A 93 12.97 -4.20 -9.15
CA ASN A 93 12.72 -5.62 -9.34
C ASN A 93 12.00 -5.96 -10.65
N PHE A 94 11.72 -5.00 -11.55
CA PHE A 94 10.95 -5.28 -12.78
C PHE A 94 11.54 -6.41 -13.63
N GLN A 95 12.86 -6.53 -13.73
CA GLN A 95 13.46 -7.67 -14.44
C GLN A 95 13.15 -9.00 -13.74
N LYS A 96 13.32 -9.09 -12.42
CA LYS A 96 13.01 -10.32 -11.66
C LYS A 96 11.53 -10.68 -11.76
N LEU A 97 10.66 -9.67 -11.71
CA LEU A 97 9.22 -9.85 -11.87
C LEU A 97 8.89 -10.35 -13.28
N TYR A 98 9.56 -9.84 -14.31
CA TYR A 98 9.40 -10.31 -15.69
C TYR A 98 9.85 -11.76 -15.85
N ASP A 99 11.02 -12.11 -15.29
CA ASP A 99 11.57 -13.47 -15.35
C ASP A 99 10.64 -14.47 -14.63
N LEU A 100 10.04 -14.07 -13.49
CA LEU A 100 9.03 -14.87 -12.80
C LEU A 100 7.70 -14.97 -13.56
N ALA A 101 7.34 -13.95 -14.35
CA ALA A 101 6.18 -14.02 -15.23
C ALA A 101 6.41 -15.01 -16.38
N GLU A 102 7.61 -15.03 -16.99
CA GLU A 102 7.97 -16.08 -17.96
C GLU A 102 7.93 -17.47 -17.29
N LYS A 103 8.48 -17.61 -16.08
CA LYS A 103 8.40 -18.87 -15.30
C LYS A 103 6.94 -19.29 -15.05
N LEU A 104 6.07 -18.35 -14.70
CA LEU A 104 4.64 -18.63 -14.47
C LEU A 104 3.99 -19.22 -15.73
N ILE A 105 4.29 -18.65 -16.90
CA ILE A 105 3.82 -19.15 -18.19
C ILE A 105 4.41 -20.54 -18.47
N SER A 106 5.71 -20.74 -18.24
CA SER A 106 6.38 -22.04 -18.42
C SER A 106 5.82 -23.16 -17.52
N LEU A 107 5.20 -22.81 -16.39
CA LEU A 107 4.53 -23.76 -15.50
C LEU A 107 3.07 -24.04 -15.91
N ASP A 108 2.61 -23.51 -17.05
CA ASP A 108 1.22 -23.55 -17.49
C ASP A 108 0.26 -22.93 -16.45
N LYS A 109 0.73 -21.84 -15.81
CA LYS A 109 0.01 -21.09 -14.77
C LYS A 109 -0.20 -19.62 -15.15
N GLY A 110 0.05 -19.25 -16.40
CA GLY A 110 -0.21 -17.92 -16.92
C GLY A 110 -0.45 -17.92 -18.42
N TYR A 111 -1.39 -17.10 -18.88
CA TYR A 111 -1.73 -16.98 -20.29
C TYR A 111 -1.97 -15.52 -20.70
N VAL A 112 -1.69 -15.20 -21.96
CA VAL A 112 -1.94 -13.87 -22.53
C VAL A 112 -3.37 -13.81 -23.06
N CYS A 113 -4.13 -12.85 -22.55
CA CYS A 113 -5.54 -12.64 -22.84
C CYS A 113 -5.75 -11.33 -23.61
N HIS A 114 -6.56 -11.39 -24.67
CA HIS A 114 -6.97 -10.24 -25.48
C HIS A 114 -8.44 -9.84 -25.28
N CYS A 115 -9.09 -10.42 -24.27
CA CYS A 115 -10.48 -10.09 -23.97
C CYS A 115 -10.62 -8.67 -23.44
N ASP A 116 -11.69 -8.00 -23.84
CA ASP A 116 -12.06 -6.70 -23.28
C ASP A 116 -12.66 -6.82 -21.86
N ASP A 117 -12.85 -5.69 -21.18
CA ASP A 117 -13.38 -5.67 -19.82
C ASP A 117 -14.79 -6.28 -19.71
N ALA A 118 -15.62 -6.14 -20.75
CA ALA A 118 -16.97 -6.68 -20.77
C ALA A 118 -16.97 -8.21 -20.90
N GLU A 119 -16.06 -8.76 -21.69
CA GLU A 119 -15.79 -10.19 -21.80
C GLU A 119 -15.21 -10.76 -20.51
N ILE A 120 -14.20 -10.11 -19.93
CA ILE A 120 -13.61 -10.54 -18.65
C ILE A 120 -14.67 -10.54 -17.54
N LYS A 121 -15.54 -9.52 -17.50
CA LYS A 121 -16.66 -9.47 -16.55
C LYS A 121 -17.63 -10.64 -16.74
N ARG A 122 -17.97 -10.98 -17.99
CA ARG A 122 -18.83 -12.14 -18.31
C ARG A 122 -18.18 -13.47 -17.91
N GLN A 123 -16.89 -13.65 -18.21
CA GLN A 123 -16.09 -14.82 -17.79
C GLN A 123 -16.10 -15.00 -16.27
N ARG A 124 -16.13 -13.90 -15.53
CA ARG A 124 -16.19 -13.85 -14.05
C ARG A 124 -17.61 -13.96 -13.47
N GLY A 125 -18.60 -14.28 -14.30
CA GLY A 125 -19.97 -14.53 -13.87
C GLY A 125 -20.92 -13.32 -13.97
N GLY A 126 -20.54 -12.26 -14.67
CA GLY A 126 -21.40 -11.09 -14.90
C GLY A 126 -21.57 -10.18 -13.69
N GLU A 127 -22.61 -9.34 -13.68
CA GLU A 127 -22.95 -8.55 -12.49
C GLU A 127 -23.59 -9.47 -11.45
N LYS A 128 -23.01 -9.56 -10.25
CA LYS A 128 -23.52 -10.39 -9.13
C LYS A 128 -23.45 -11.92 -9.30
N GLY A 129 -22.70 -12.43 -10.28
CA GLY A 129 -22.52 -13.89 -10.43
C GLY A 129 -23.72 -14.59 -11.06
N GLU A 130 -24.46 -13.90 -11.94
CA GLU A 130 -25.64 -14.40 -12.64
C GLU A 130 -25.36 -15.58 -13.58
N THR A 131 -24.13 -15.72 -14.08
CA THR A 131 -23.73 -16.81 -14.98
C THR A 131 -22.61 -17.67 -14.39
N PRO A 132 -22.52 -18.96 -14.75
CA PRO A 132 -21.36 -19.78 -14.43
C PRO A 132 -20.07 -19.12 -14.92
N ARG A 133 -19.01 -19.22 -14.13
CA ARG A 133 -17.69 -18.70 -14.48
C ARG A 133 -17.01 -19.62 -15.50
N TYR A 134 -16.34 -19.04 -16.48
CA TYR A 134 -15.65 -19.77 -17.56
C TYR A 134 -14.43 -19.00 -18.06
N ARG A 135 -13.45 -19.71 -18.63
CA ARG A 135 -12.26 -19.10 -19.24
C ARG A 135 -12.50 -18.79 -20.71
N CYS A 136 -11.85 -17.75 -21.22
CA CYS A 136 -11.75 -17.55 -22.66
C CYS A 136 -10.84 -18.60 -23.31
N LYS A 137 -11.01 -18.80 -24.63
CA LYS A 137 -10.14 -19.64 -25.48
C LYS A 137 -8.64 -19.35 -25.35
N HIS A 138 -8.26 -18.14 -24.92
CA HIS A 138 -6.86 -17.78 -24.74
C HIS A 138 -6.16 -18.59 -23.62
N ALA A 139 -6.93 -19.16 -22.67
CA ALA A 139 -6.38 -20.00 -21.61
C ALA A 139 -6.01 -21.41 -22.09
N GLU A 140 -6.40 -21.78 -23.31
CA GLU A 140 -6.05 -23.07 -23.95
C GLU A 140 -4.82 -22.94 -24.88
N GLN A 141 -4.23 -21.73 -24.95
CA GLN A 141 -3.01 -21.47 -25.73
C GLN A 141 -1.84 -22.26 -25.15
N THR A 142 -0.93 -22.68 -26.03
CA THR A 142 0.29 -23.38 -25.63
C THR A 142 1.23 -22.45 -24.85
N VAL A 143 2.15 -23.06 -24.08
CA VAL A 143 3.18 -22.32 -23.34
C VAL A 143 4.02 -21.45 -24.28
N GLU A 144 4.40 -21.99 -25.44
CA GLU A 144 5.21 -21.31 -26.45
C GLU A 144 4.50 -20.08 -27.02
N GLU A 145 3.21 -20.21 -27.35
CA GLU A 145 2.39 -19.09 -27.84
C GLU A 145 2.26 -18.00 -26.78
N ASN A 146 2.01 -18.36 -25.52
CA ASN A 146 1.89 -17.41 -24.43
C ASN A 146 3.22 -16.68 -24.16
N LEU A 147 4.35 -17.38 -24.19
CA LEU A 147 5.68 -16.77 -24.05
C LEU A 147 5.96 -15.77 -25.18
N GLN A 148 5.66 -16.15 -26.43
CA GLN A 148 5.85 -15.26 -27.56
C GLN A 148 4.98 -14.01 -27.45
N LYS A 149 3.69 -14.17 -27.13
CA LYS A 149 2.77 -13.03 -26.93
C LYS A 149 3.20 -12.13 -25.78
N PHE A 150 3.68 -12.70 -24.69
CA PHE A 150 4.14 -11.91 -23.54
C PHE A 150 5.40 -11.10 -23.87
N ARG A 151 6.34 -11.68 -24.63
CA ARG A 151 7.50 -10.97 -25.17
C ARG A 151 7.08 -9.87 -26.15
N ASP A 152 6.10 -10.15 -27.01
CA ASP A 152 5.52 -9.16 -27.93
C ASP A 152 4.86 -7.99 -27.19
N MET A 153 4.22 -8.24 -26.03
CA MET A 153 3.72 -7.18 -25.15
C MET A 153 4.87 -6.32 -24.62
N ARG A 154 5.95 -6.93 -24.12
CA ARG A 154 7.15 -6.21 -23.66
C ARG A 154 7.77 -5.36 -24.77
N ASP A 155 7.81 -5.90 -25.99
CA ASP A 155 8.40 -5.27 -27.17
C ASP A 155 7.47 -4.20 -27.80
N GLY A 156 6.30 -3.92 -27.19
CA GLY A 156 5.41 -2.83 -27.59
C GLY A 156 4.57 -3.11 -28.84
N LYS A 157 4.33 -4.39 -29.18
CA LYS A 157 3.51 -4.78 -30.34
C LYS A 157 2.00 -4.66 -30.12
N TYR A 158 1.57 -4.44 -28.87
CA TYR A 158 0.17 -4.25 -28.49
C TYR A 158 -0.03 -2.85 -27.91
N LYS A 159 -1.19 -2.26 -28.13
CA LYS A 159 -1.59 -1.01 -27.48
C LYS A 159 -2.11 -1.26 -26.07
N PRO A 160 -2.19 -0.22 -25.22
CA PRO A 160 -2.83 -0.34 -23.92
C PRO A 160 -4.23 -0.96 -24.03
N ARG A 161 -4.53 -1.89 -23.13
CA ARG A 161 -5.79 -2.67 -23.06
C ARG A 161 -6.02 -3.70 -24.17
N GLU A 162 -5.09 -3.90 -25.10
CA GLU A 162 -5.20 -4.96 -26.11
C GLU A 162 -4.69 -6.32 -25.65
N ALA A 163 -3.83 -6.36 -24.62
CA ALA A 163 -3.24 -7.59 -24.12
C ALA A 163 -2.92 -7.50 -22.62
N PHE A 164 -3.16 -8.61 -21.91
CA PHE A 164 -2.87 -8.77 -20.49
C PHE A 164 -2.31 -10.16 -20.22
N LEU A 165 -1.27 -10.26 -19.38
CA LEU A 165 -0.91 -11.55 -18.81
C LEU A 165 -1.84 -11.82 -17.63
N ARG A 166 -2.53 -12.96 -17.63
CA ARG A 166 -3.40 -13.40 -16.54
C ARG A 166 -2.79 -14.62 -15.87
N MET A 167 -2.91 -14.68 -14.54
CA MET A 167 -2.56 -15.84 -13.74
C MET A 167 -3.66 -16.89 -13.90
N GLN A 168 -3.32 -18.12 -14.30
CA GLN A 168 -4.29 -19.21 -14.46
C GLN A 168 -4.51 -19.90 -13.13
N MET A 169 -5.52 -19.43 -12.39
CA MET A 169 -5.81 -19.82 -11.01
C MET A 169 -6.99 -20.80 -10.96
N ASP A 170 -7.90 -20.66 -9.99
CA ASP A 170 -9.18 -21.35 -9.96
C ASP A 170 -10.32 -20.36 -10.19
N ILE A 171 -10.78 -20.28 -11.45
CA ILE A 171 -11.89 -19.39 -11.81
C ILE A 171 -13.23 -19.80 -11.18
N THR A 172 -13.34 -21.02 -10.64
CA THR A 172 -14.57 -21.52 -10.02
C THR A 172 -14.64 -21.21 -8.52
N ASP A 173 -13.52 -20.83 -7.90
CA ASP A 173 -13.44 -20.43 -6.48
C ASP A 173 -14.48 -19.35 -6.13
N GLY A 174 -14.97 -19.35 -4.90
CA GLY A 174 -15.91 -18.32 -4.42
C GLY A 174 -15.26 -16.95 -4.21
N ASN A 175 -13.94 -16.90 -4.07
CA ASN A 175 -13.16 -15.69 -3.86
C ASN A 175 -12.76 -15.03 -5.20
N PRO A 176 -13.18 -13.78 -5.47
CA PRO A 176 -12.81 -13.06 -6.70
C PRO A 176 -11.31 -12.93 -6.96
N GLN A 177 -10.49 -13.03 -5.90
CA GLN A 177 -9.04 -12.95 -5.99
C GLN A 177 -8.41 -14.19 -6.63
N MET A 178 -9.19 -15.26 -6.87
CA MET A 178 -8.76 -16.44 -7.61
C MET A 178 -9.27 -16.46 -9.06
N TRP A 179 -9.99 -15.42 -9.51
CA TRP A 179 -10.62 -15.40 -10.84
C TRP A 179 -9.69 -14.91 -11.95
N ASP A 180 -8.62 -15.66 -12.13
CA ASP A 180 -7.56 -15.42 -13.09
C ASP A 180 -7.16 -13.93 -13.14
N LEU A 181 -6.55 -13.44 -12.06
CA LEU A 181 -6.13 -12.05 -11.90
C LEU A 181 -5.10 -11.65 -12.96
N ALA A 182 -5.07 -10.38 -13.33
CA ALA A 182 -4.04 -9.85 -14.22
C ALA A 182 -2.71 -9.77 -13.48
N ALA A 183 -1.64 -10.30 -14.08
CA ALA A 183 -0.27 -10.18 -13.62
C ALA A 183 0.44 -8.98 -14.25
N TYR A 184 0.23 -8.75 -15.55
CA TYR A 184 0.81 -7.62 -16.30
C TYR A 184 -0.22 -6.97 -17.22
N ARG A 185 -0.03 -5.68 -17.45
CA ARG A 185 -0.78 -4.86 -18.42
C ARG A 185 0.18 -4.06 -19.29
N VAL A 186 -0.23 -3.80 -20.53
CA VAL A 186 0.45 -2.85 -21.41
C VAL A 186 0.06 -1.42 -21.02
N LEU A 187 1.05 -0.55 -20.84
CA LEU A 187 0.86 0.90 -20.67
C LEU A 187 1.81 1.64 -21.62
N ASP A 188 1.32 2.72 -22.23
CA ASP A 188 2.14 3.59 -23.07
C ASP A 188 2.56 4.83 -22.27
N ALA A 189 3.40 4.59 -21.26
CA ALA A 189 3.92 5.62 -20.38
C ALA A 189 5.36 5.26 -19.97
N ASP A 190 6.21 6.28 -19.88
CA ASP A 190 7.57 6.14 -19.37
C ASP A 190 7.55 6.11 -17.85
N HIS A 191 8.40 5.27 -17.27
CA HIS A 191 8.54 5.16 -15.82
C HIS A 191 9.51 6.21 -15.28
N HIS A 192 9.16 6.89 -14.19
CA HIS A 192 10.00 7.94 -13.60
C HIS A 192 11.45 7.49 -13.28
N ARG A 193 11.66 6.20 -12.93
CA ARG A 193 12.99 5.61 -12.68
C ARG A 193 13.58 4.77 -13.81
N THR A 194 12.75 4.08 -14.58
CA THR A 194 13.23 3.10 -15.58
C THR A 194 13.07 3.59 -17.01
N GLY A 195 12.58 4.83 -17.19
CA GLY A 195 12.37 5.48 -18.47
C GLY A 195 11.46 4.66 -19.37
N SER A 196 11.80 4.63 -20.66
CA SER A 196 11.07 3.91 -21.70
C SER A 196 11.43 2.43 -21.81
N LYS A 197 12.18 1.86 -20.85
CA LYS A 197 12.68 0.48 -20.91
C LYS A 197 11.54 -0.55 -20.93
N TRP A 198 10.44 -0.25 -20.26
CA TRP A 198 9.31 -1.16 -20.10
C TRP A 198 8.05 -0.58 -20.76
N LYS A 199 7.35 -1.43 -21.53
CA LYS A 199 6.02 -1.15 -22.09
C LYS A 199 4.91 -1.96 -21.42
N ILE A 200 5.30 -2.85 -20.52
CA ILE A 200 4.41 -3.63 -19.68
C ILE A 200 4.78 -3.40 -18.22
N TYR A 201 3.76 -3.32 -17.38
CA TYR A 201 3.94 -3.08 -15.95
C TYR A 201 3.18 -4.15 -15.15
N PRO A 202 3.79 -4.69 -14.10
CA PRO A 202 3.15 -5.67 -13.25
C PRO A 202 2.00 -5.01 -12.46
N THR A 203 1.01 -5.79 -12.09
CA THR A 203 -0.07 -5.34 -11.21
C THR A 203 0.36 -5.39 -9.74
N TYR A 204 -0.45 -4.77 -8.87
CA TYR A 204 -0.26 -4.85 -7.43
C TYR A 204 -0.23 -6.31 -6.94
N ASP A 205 -1.21 -7.13 -7.33
CA ASP A 205 -1.31 -8.52 -6.89
C ASP A 205 -0.10 -9.38 -7.29
N PHE A 206 0.54 -9.06 -8.42
CA PHE A 206 1.76 -9.75 -8.87
C PHE A 206 3.02 -9.21 -8.18
N THR A 207 3.12 -7.89 -8.02
CA THR A 207 4.33 -7.26 -7.46
C THR A 207 4.44 -7.44 -5.96
N HIS A 208 3.32 -7.29 -5.25
CA HIS A 208 3.28 -7.12 -3.80
C HIS A 208 3.92 -8.30 -3.06
N CYS A 209 3.48 -9.52 -3.40
CA CYS A 209 3.97 -10.73 -2.75
C CYS A 209 5.39 -11.10 -3.18
N LEU A 210 5.74 -10.89 -4.45
CA LEU A 210 7.05 -11.21 -5.00
C LEU A 210 8.14 -10.27 -4.47
N CYS A 211 7.84 -8.97 -4.34
CA CYS A 211 8.77 -8.04 -3.71
C CYS A 211 8.96 -8.34 -2.22
N ASP A 212 7.89 -8.72 -1.51
CA ASP A 212 8.01 -9.18 -0.13
C ASP A 212 8.88 -10.45 -0.04
N SER A 213 8.77 -11.35 -1.03
CA SER A 213 9.62 -12.54 -1.13
C SER A 213 11.10 -12.19 -1.34
N PHE A 214 11.39 -11.29 -2.30
CA PHE A 214 12.76 -10.85 -2.62
C PHE A 214 13.46 -10.15 -1.45
N GLU A 215 12.71 -9.41 -0.64
CA GLU A 215 13.21 -8.69 0.53
C GLU A 215 13.29 -9.56 1.79
N GLY A 216 12.85 -10.82 1.72
CA GLY A 216 12.83 -11.73 2.85
C GLY A 216 11.85 -11.31 3.95
N ILE A 217 10.75 -10.63 3.59
CA ILE A 217 9.76 -10.12 4.54
C ILE A 217 9.18 -11.29 5.34
N THR A 218 9.30 -11.23 6.65
CA THR A 218 8.77 -12.28 7.53
C THR A 218 7.29 -12.05 7.84
N HIS A 219 6.92 -10.79 8.05
CA HIS A 219 5.60 -10.35 8.47
C HIS A 219 5.14 -9.22 7.54
N SER A 220 4.33 -9.58 6.54
CA SER A 220 3.73 -8.66 5.59
C SER A 220 2.44 -8.09 6.19
N LEU A 221 2.54 -6.94 6.86
CA LEU A 221 1.40 -6.34 7.56
C LEU A 221 0.68 -5.36 6.63
N CYS A 222 -0.60 -5.61 6.39
CA CYS A 222 -1.48 -4.76 5.58
C CYS A 222 -2.83 -4.55 6.27
N THR A 223 -3.76 -3.85 5.61
CA THR A 223 -5.07 -3.57 6.19
C THR A 223 -6.12 -4.60 5.79
N THR A 224 -7.21 -4.71 6.55
CA THR A 224 -8.28 -5.71 6.35
C THR A 224 -8.96 -5.67 4.99
N GLU A 225 -8.83 -4.57 4.26
CA GLU A 225 -9.25 -4.44 2.86
C GLU A 225 -8.61 -5.50 1.94
N PHE A 226 -7.46 -6.08 2.34
CA PHE A 226 -6.70 -7.07 1.57
C PHE A 226 -6.82 -8.51 2.12
N ILE A 227 -7.77 -8.80 3.02
CA ILE A 227 -7.98 -10.17 3.53
C ILE A 227 -8.24 -11.16 2.39
N LEU A 228 -9.10 -10.76 1.44
CA LEU A 228 -9.46 -11.62 0.32
C LEU A 228 -8.27 -11.90 -0.60
N SER A 229 -7.32 -10.96 -0.74
CA SER A 229 -6.16 -11.13 -1.63
C SER A 229 -5.05 -11.97 -1.00
N ARG A 230 -5.17 -12.37 0.27
CA ARG A 230 -4.19 -13.27 0.88
C ARG A 230 -4.09 -14.62 0.15
N VAL A 231 -5.21 -15.13 -0.36
CA VAL A 231 -5.21 -16.41 -1.07
C VAL A 231 -4.41 -16.34 -2.37
N SER A 232 -4.53 -15.25 -3.14
CA SER A 232 -3.77 -15.05 -4.37
C SER A 232 -2.30 -14.71 -4.09
N TYR A 233 -2.04 -13.97 -3.00
CA TYR A 233 -0.70 -13.72 -2.48
C TYR A 233 0.05 -15.02 -2.18
N GLU A 234 -0.55 -15.92 -1.40
CA GLU A 234 0.02 -17.22 -1.03
C GLU A 234 0.13 -18.15 -2.24
N TRP A 235 -0.91 -18.19 -3.09
CA TRP A 235 -0.92 -18.97 -4.32
C TRP A 235 0.25 -18.63 -5.24
N LEU A 236 0.53 -17.33 -5.44
CA LEU A 236 1.57 -16.91 -6.37
C LEU A 236 2.98 -17.29 -5.87
N ASN A 237 3.26 -17.04 -4.58
CA ASN A 237 4.54 -17.41 -3.99
C ASN A 237 4.79 -18.93 -4.05
N LYS A 238 3.78 -19.72 -3.66
CA LYS A 238 3.84 -21.19 -3.69
C LYS A 238 4.01 -21.71 -5.12
N THR A 239 3.24 -21.18 -6.07
CA THR A 239 3.28 -21.60 -7.49
C THR A 239 4.67 -21.35 -8.10
N LEU A 240 5.29 -20.21 -7.77
CA LEU A 240 6.62 -19.88 -8.29
C LEU A 240 7.76 -20.49 -7.47
N GLY A 241 7.46 -21.17 -6.35
CA GLY A 241 8.46 -21.78 -5.46
C GLY A 241 9.44 -20.77 -4.89
N VAL A 242 8.96 -19.55 -4.62
CA VAL A 242 9.75 -18.49 -3.97
C VAL A 242 9.50 -18.50 -2.47
N TYR A 243 10.29 -17.73 -1.70
CA TYR A 243 10.05 -17.60 -0.26
C TYR A 243 8.62 -17.08 -0.02
N GLU A 244 7.97 -17.59 1.03
CA GLU A 244 6.57 -17.29 1.37
C GLU A 244 6.51 -16.38 2.61
N PRO A 245 6.45 -15.04 2.45
CA PRO A 245 6.14 -14.11 3.53
C PRO A 245 4.75 -14.36 4.11
N MET A 246 4.58 -14.10 5.41
CA MET A 246 3.27 -14.24 6.05
C MET A 246 2.49 -12.92 6.00
N GLN A 247 1.42 -12.85 5.21
CA GLN A 247 0.51 -11.69 5.18
C GLN A 247 -0.47 -11.71 6.35
N ARG A 248 -0.54 -10.65 7.16
CA ARG A 248 -1.56 -10.51 8.22
C ARG A 248 -2.16 -9.11 8.23
N GLU A 249 -3.48 -9.07 8.41
CA GLU A 249 -4.28 -7.87 8.18
C GLU A 249 -4.78 -7.25 9.49
N TYR A 250 -4.61 -5.94 9.64
CA TYR A 250 -5.15 -5.17 10.77
C TYR A 250 -6.16 -4.13 10.32
N GLY A 251 -7.08 -3.76 11.21
CA GLY A 251 -8.10 -2.76 10.93
C GLY A 251 -7.50 -1.38 10.69
N ARG A 252 -7.88 -0.75 9.57
CA ARG A 252 -7.45 0.62 9.24
C ARG A 252 -7.90 1.63 10.30
N LEU A 253 -7.09 2.69 10.47
CA LEU A 253 -7.48 3.89 11.19
C LEU A 253 -8.24 4.83 10.24
N SER A 254 -9.51 5.09 10.56
CA SER A 254 -10.30 6.13 9.92
C SER A 254 -10.66 7.21 10.95
N LEU A 255 -10.62 8.47 10.54
CA LEU A 255 -11.08 9.59 11.37
C LEU A 255 -12.44 10.10 10.88
N GLY A 256 -13.43 10.09 11.78
CA GLY A 256 -14.73 10.73 11.57
C GLY A 256 -14.64 12.23 11.84
N GLY A 257 -15.33 13.04 11.02
CA GLY A 257 -15.29 14.50 11.09
C GLY A 257 -14.20 15.15 10.22
N THR A 258 -13.51 14.37 9.38
CA THR A 258 -12.50 14.88 8.43
C THR A 258 -12.55 14.14 7.09
N VAL A 259 -11.72 14.57 6.15
CA VAL A 259 -11.61 14.01 4.80
C VAL A 259 -10.18 13.54 4.57
N LEU A 260 -10.02 12.24 4.31
CA LEU A 260 -8.71 11.61 4.05
C LEU A 260 -8.51 11.18 2.59
N SER A 261 -9.57 11.18 1.78
CA SER A 261 -9.49 10.75 0.37
C SER A 261 -8.67 11.76 -0.45
N LYS A 262 -7.63 11.28 -1.16
CA LYS A 262 -6.81 12.07 -2.10
C LYS A 262 -7.66 12.90 -3.05
N ARG A 263 -8.65 12.29 -3.71
CA ARG A 263 -9.57 12.96 -4.64
C ARG A 263 -10.32 14.13 -4.00
N LYS A 264 -10.81 13.96 -2.77
CA LYS A 264 -11.55 15.01 -2.07
C LYS A 264 -10.62 16.13 -1.56
N ILE A 265 -9.42 15.79 -1.07
CA ILE A 265 -8.43 16.80 -0.64
C ILE A 265 -7.95 17.62 -1.85
N LEU A 266 -7.69 16.96 -2.99
CA LEU A 266 -7.33 17.64 -4.24
C LEU A 266 -8.40 18.67 -4.64
N LYS A 267 -9.68 18.30 -4.51
CA LYS A 267 -10.79 19.24 -4.73
C LYS A 267 -10.74 20.43 -3.76
N LEU A 268 -10.52 20.22 -2.46
CA LEU A 268 -10.41 21.32 -1.49
C LEU A 268 -9.25 22.28 -1.81
N VAL A 269 -8.12 21.75 -2.27
CA VAL A 269 -6.94 22.53 -2.69
C VAL A 269 -7.22 23.28 -3.99
N GLY A 270 -7.85 22.61 -4.97
CA GLY A 270 -8.23 23.20 -6.26
C GLY A 270 -9.24 24.33 -6.12
N ASP A 271 -10.28 24.12 -5.30
CA ASP A 271 -11.34 25.08 -4.99
C ASP A 271 -10.86 26.19 -4.02
N LYS A 272 -9.58 26.20 -3.64
CA LYS A 272 -8.95 27.17 -2.72
C LYS A 272 -9.63 27.31 -1.34
N ILE A 273 -10.36 26.28 -0.91
CA ILE A 273 -10.95 26.19 0.44
C ILE A 273 -9.83 26.07 1.49
N VAL A 274 -8.74 25.39 1.11
CA VAL A 274 -7.50 25.27 1.89
C VAL A 274 -6.30 25.86 1.15
N ARG A 275 -5.27 26.29 1.90
CA ARG A 275 -4.07 26.94 1.35
C ARG A 275 -3.21 26.00 0.50
N GLY A 276 -3.26 24.71 0.79
CA GLY A 276 -2.45 23.68 0.16
C GLY A 276 -2.55 22.35 0.90
N TRP A 277 -1.72 21.38 0.54
CA TRP A 277 -1.69 20.04 1.14
C TRP A 277 -1.20 20.02 2.59
N ASP A 278 -0.51 21.06 3.03
CA ASP A 278 0.01 21.25 4.37
C ASP A 278 -0.82 22.25 5.21
N ASP A 279 -1.99 22.68 4.73
CA ASP A 279 -2.87 23.57 5.48
C ASP A 279 -3.26 22.93 6.84
N PRO A 280 -3.04 23.60 7.99
CA PRO A 280 -3.29 23.02 9.33
C PRO A 280 -4.70 22.49 9.60
N ARG A 281 -5.70 22.79 8.74
CA ARG A 281 -7.06 22.24 8.81
C ARG A 281 -7.17 20.82 8.24
N LEU A 282 -6.20 20.40 7.42
CA LEU A 282 -6.14 19.05 6.85
C LEU A 282 -5.53 18.05 7.83
N TYR A 283 -5.76 16.77 7.55
CA TYR A 283 -5.22 15.64 8.30
C TYR A 283 -4.17 14.86 7.50
N THR A 284 -3.53 15.52 6.55
CA THR A 284 -2.24 15.06 6.00
C THR A 284 -1.19 15.14 7.12
N LEU A 285 -0.18 14.29 7.11
CA LEU A 285 0.85 14.31 8.16
C LEU A 285 1.70 15.58 8.09
N MET A 286 1.88 16.16 6.90
CA MET A 286 2.49 17.47 6.72
C MET A 286 1.64 18.58 7.35
N ALA A 287 0.32 18.59 7.16
CA ALA A 287 -0.57 19.56 7.78
C ALA A 287 -0.57 19.44 9.31
N ILE A 288 -0.59 18.21 9.83
CA ILE A 288 -0.55 17.94 11.27
C ILE A 288 0.79 18.39 11.87
N LYS A 289 1.90 18.16 11.16
CA LYS A 289 3.22 18.68 11.52
C LYS A 289 3.21 20.22 11.55
N ARG A 290 2.70 20.86 10.50
CA ARG A 290 2.60 22.33 10.41
C ARG A 290 1.66 22.93 11.47
N ARG A 291 0.59 22.22 11.84
CA ARG A 291 -0.33 22.58 12.94
C ARG A 291 0.37 22.61 14.31
N GLY A 292 1.56 22.01 14.43
CA GLY A 292 2.34 21.96 15.67
C GLY A 292 2.04 20.74 16.54
N VAL A 293 1.43 19.69 15.99
CA VAL A 293 1.18 18.45 16.72
C VAL A 293 2.49 17.66 16.85
N PRO A 294 2.96 17.31 18.06
CA PRO A 294 4.18 16.53 18.23
C PRO A 294 4.05 15.11 17.68
N PRO A 295 5.09 14.53 17.07
CA PRO A 295 5.05 13.15 16.57
C PRO A 295 4.78 12.12 17.69
N GLY A 296 5.29 12.39 18.90
CA GLY A 296 5.01 11.56 20.08
C GLY A 296 3.52 11.47 20.43
N ALA A 297 2.76 12.56 20.26
CA ALA A 297 1.32 12.56 20.49
C ALA A 297 0.57 11.65 19.49
N ILE A 298 1.04 11.60 18.23
CA ILE A 298 0.46 10.74 17.19
C ILE A 298 0.74 9.27 17.51
N LEU A 299 1.97 8.94 17.91
CA LEU A 299 2.34 7.58 18.29
C LEU A 299 1.61 7.11 19.55
N GLU A 300 1.46 7.98 20.55
CA GLU A 300 0.66 7.69 21.75
C GLU A 300 -0.80 7.44 21.37
N PHE A 301 -1.41 8.30 20.55
CA PHE A 301 -2.77 8.11 20.05
C PHE A 301 -2.94 6.76 19.34
N VAL A 302 -2.03 6.42 18.42
CA VAL A 302 -2.06 5.14 17.70
C VAL A 302 -1.88 3.95 18.67
N ASN A 303 -1.03 4.08 19.69
CA ASN A 303 -0.83 3.04 20.71
C ASN A 303 -2.04 2.89 21.65
N GLU A 304 -2.70 3.99 22.03
CA GLU A 304 -3.92 4.01 22.86
C GLU A 304 -5.10 3.32 22.16
N LEU A 305 -5.21 3.47 20.84
CA LEU A 305 -6.23 2.78 20.04
C LEU A 305 -5.98 1.26 19.94
N GLY A 306 -4.73 0.84 20.06
CA GLY A 306 -4.32 -0.54 19.84
C GLY A 306 -4.42 -0.99 18.38
N VAL A 307 -4.14 -2.28 18.18
CA VAL A 307 -4.19 -2.93 16.87
C VAL A 307 -5.09 -4.16 17.00
N THR A 308 -6.16 -4.18 16.22
CA THR A 308 -7.13 -5.27 16.12
C THR A 308 -7.50 -5.42 14.65
N THR A 309 -8.24 -6.47 14.30
CA THR A 309 -8.78 -6.67 12.94
C THR A 309 -9.99 -5.77 12.65
N ASN A 310 -10.61 -5.18 13.67
CA ASN A 310 -11.79 -4.33 13.48
C ASN A 310 -11.41 -2.96 12.91
N ALA A 311 -12.14 -2.52 11.88
CA ALA A 311 -12.05 -1.15 11.41
C ALA A 311 -12.45 -0.18 12.54
N THR A 312 -11.65 0.86 12.75
CA THR A 312 -11.89 1.84 13.81
C THR A 312 -12.17 3.21 13.19
N VAL A 313 -13.39 3.70 13.38
CA VAL A 313 -13.77 5.08 13.06
C VAL A 313 -13.68 5.89 14.36
N ILE A 314 -12.69 6.75 14.44
CA ILE A 314 -12.43 7.57 15.63
C ILE A 314 -12.79 9.02 15.32
N GLN A 315 -13.61 9.63 16.16
CA GLN A 315 -13.96 11.05 15.99
C GLN A 315 -12.73 11.94 16.21
N ILE A 316 -12.62 13.03 15.45
CA ILE A 316 -11.50 13.99 15.56
C ILE A 316 -11.27 14.48 17.00
N VAL A 317 -12.33 14.63 17.80
CA VAL A 317 -12.27 15.09 19.19
C VAL A 317 -11.37 14.20 20.04
N ARG A 318 -11.38 12.88 19.80
CA ARG A 318 -10.53 11.94 20.53
C ARG A 318 -9.05 12.12 20.17
N PHE A 319 -8.74 12.36 18.90
CA PHE A 319 -7.38 12.71 18.48
C PHE A 319 -6.92 14.02 19.14
N GLU A 320 -7.77 15.04 19.14
CA GLU A 320 -7.46 16.33 19.77
C GLU A 320 -7.26 16.23 21.29
N GLN A 321 -8.00 15.35 21.96
CA GLN A 321 -7.80 15.04 23.38
C GLN A 321 -6.42 14.41 23.63
N SER A 322 -6.00 13.42 22.84
CA SER A 322 -4.65 12.83 22.97
C SER A 322 -3.56 13.87 22.73
N VAL A 323 -3.74 14.77 21.74
CA VAL A 323 -2.81 15.89 21.51
C VAL A 323 -2.75 16.83 22.71
N ARG A 324 -3.90 17.23 23.27
CA ARG A 324 -3.98 18.12 24.43
C ARG A 324 -3.26 17.53 25.65
N LYS A 325 -3.56 16.26 25.98
CA LYS A 325 -2.94 15.53 27.10
C LYS A 325 -1.42 15.41 26.95
N TYR A 326 -0.94 15.21 25.73
CA TYR A 326 0.48 15.17 25.44
C TYR A 326 1.14 16.54 25.68
N LEU A 327 0.57 17.60 25.11
CA LEU A 327 1.09 18.97 25.24
C LEU A 327 1.11 19.43 26.70
N GLU A 328 0.03 19.18 27.45
CA GLU A 328 -0.08 19.56 28.88
C GLU A 328 1.11 19.12 29.74
N ARG A 329 1.74 18.00 29.37
CA ARG A 329 2.89 17.43 30.09
C ARG A 329 4.24 17.78 29.49
N THR A 330 4.28 18.36 28.29
CA THR A 330 5.52 18.48 27.48
C THR A 330 5.86 19.90 27.06
N VAL A 331 4.92 20.85 27.14
CA VAL A 331 5.17 22.26 26.78
C VAL A 331 5.22 23.18 28.00
N PRO A 332 6.11 24.19 28.02
CA PRO A 332 6.09 25.23 29.05
C PRO A 332 4.84 26.10 28.94
N ARG A 333 4.41 26.68 30.05
CA ARG A 333 3.29 27.62 30.10
C ARG A 333 3.83 29.04 29.94
N LEU A 334 3.29 29.77 28.97
CA LEU A 334 3.59 31.19 28.73
C LEU A 334 2.29 31.99 28.75
N MET A 335 2.41 33.30 28.97
CA MET A 335 1.28 34.23 28.86
C MET A 335 1.31 34.88 27.49
N VAL A 336 0.18 34.85 26.78
CA VAL A 336 -0.02 35.57 25.53
C VAL A 336 -1.38 36.26 25.60
N VAL A 337 -1.42 37.52 25.20
CA VAL A 337 -2.67 38.28 25.07
C VAL A 337 -2.95 38.41 23.58
N LEU A 338 -3.93 37.66 23.09
CA LEU A 338 -4.26 37.62 21.66
C LEU A 338 -4.95 38.91 21.19
N ASP A 339 -5.75 39.50 22.07
CA ASP A 339 -6.47 40.76 21.86
C ASP A 339 -6.14 41.71 23.01
N PRO A 340 -5.00 42.43 22.91
CA PRO A 340 -4.47 43.20 24.03
C PRO A 340 -5.26 44.48 24.29
N VAL A 341 -5.71 44.64 25.53
CA VAL A 341 -6.25 45.90 26.05
C VAL A 341 -5.16 46.57 26.91
N PRO A 342 -4.73 47.80 26.60
CA PRO A 342 -3.75 48.52 27.41
C PRO A 342 -4.25 48.76 28.84
N VAL A 343 -3.39 48.51 29.84
CA VAL A 343 -3.68 48.75 31.27
C VAL A 343 -2.57 49.61 31.86
N ILE A 344 -2.95 50.63 32.63
CA ILE A 344 -2.04 51.49 33.40
C ILE A 344 -2.21 51.15 34.88
N ILE A 345 -1.11 50.92 35.60
CA ILE A 345 -1.10 50.69 37.05
C ILE A 345 -0.70 52.01 37.72
N GLU A 346 -1.57 52.55 38.58
CA GLU A 346 -1.39 53.84 39.29
C GLU A 346 -0.47 53.76 40.52
#